data_AF-A0A3E4X2H4-F1
#
_entry.id   AF-A0A3E4X2H4-F1
#
_cell.length_a   1.000
_cell.length_b   1.000
_cell.length_c   1.000
_cell.angle_alpha   90.00
_cell.angle_beta   90.00
_cell.angle_gamma   90.00
#
_symmetry.space_group_name_H-M   'P 1'
#
loop_
_entity.id
_entity.type
_entity.pdbx_description
1 polymer ?
#
loop_
_entity_poly.entity_id
_entity_poly.type
_entity_poly.pdbx_seq_one_letter_code
_entity_poly.pdbx_strand_id
1 'polypeptide(L)'
;MRQITLIQGEKGSGKSKFIHEKLKEIESEVEVIETVNKGDWNTEIYIVRNKNSNDIIILNSGSDMKCIISAFGAVLSKYPTVASIFTAIRPYNNNPKLHTWMKSELHITEQDKVTTIDLDKPKH
;
A
#
# COMPACT_ATOMS: atom_id res chain seq x y z
N MET A 1 -8.57 -13.56 7.86
CA MET A 1 -7.54 -12.69 8.47
C MET A 1 -6.87 -11.92 7.36
N ARG A 2 -7.02 -10.59 7.34
CA ARG A 2 -6.40 -9.73 6.31
C ARG A 2 -4.95 -9.45 6.70
N GLN A 3 -4.06 -9.45 5.71
CA GLN A 3 -2.64 -9.14 5.88
C GLN A 3 -2.36 -7.71 5.44
N ILE A 4 -1.65 -6.96 6.26
CA ILE A 4 -1.30 -5.56 5.97
C ILE A 4 0.21 -5.40 6.11
N THR A 5 0.89 -5.14 5.01
CA THR A 5 2.31 -4.80 4.99
C THR A 5 2.45 -3.29 4.82
N LEU A 6 3.05 -2.65 5.81
CA LEU A 6 3.33 -1.23 5.85
C LEU A 6 4.77 -0.99 5.42
N ILE A 7 4.95 -0.39 4.25
CA ILE A 7 6.28 -0.04 3.73
C ILE A 7 6.59 1.36 4.25
N GLN A 8 7.29 1.42 5.37
CA GLN A 8 7.56 2.64 6.12
C GLN A 8 8.86 3.29 5.64
N GLY A 9 8.87 4.61 5.48
CA GLY A 9 10.09 5.35 5.19
C GLY A 9 9.87 6.81 4.80
N GLU A 10 10.93 7.61 4.88
CA GLU A 10 10.91 9.04 4.53
C GLU A 10 10.67 9.31 3.04
N LYS A 11 10.50 10.58 2.67
CA LYS A 11 10.45 10.96 1.24
C LYS A 11 11.78 10.56 0.56
N GLY A 12 11.68 9.86 -0.56
CA GLY A 12 12.84 9.39 -1.31
C GLY A 12 13.48 8.08 -0.79
N SER A 13 12.86 7.39 0.18
CA SER A 13 13.38 6.10 0.68
C SER A 13 13.12 4.89 -0.23
N GLY A 14 12.54 5.10 -1.42
CA GLY A 14 12.26 4.01 -2.37
C GLY A 14 10.96 3.21 -2.12
N LYS A 15 10.01 3.70 -1.32
CA LYS A 15 8.72 3.02 -1.08
C LYS A 15 7.97 2.63 -2.35
N SER A 16 7.81 3.56 -3.29
CA SER A 16 7.15 3.26 -4.55
C SER A 16 7.95 2.22 -5.34
N LYS A 17 9.28 2.28 -5.35
CA LYS A 17 10.12 1.24 -5.96
C LYS A 17 9.81 -0.13 -5.39
N PHE A 18 9.76 -0.25 -4.06
CA PHE A 18 9.41 -1.49 -3.39
C PHE A 18 8.03 -2.01 -3.85
N ILE A 19 7.02 -1.15 -3.91
CA ILE A 19 5.66 -1.54 -4.33
C ILE A 19 5.65 -2.05 -5.78
N HIS A 20 6.34 -1.36 -6.68
CA HIS A 20 6.45 -1.74 -8.08
C HIS A 20 7.23 -3.04 -8.28
N GLU A 21 8.32 -3.23 -7.53
CA GLU A 21 9.08 -4.48 -7.50
C GLU A 21 8.23 -5.62 -6.94
N LYS A 22 7.42 -5.35 -5.91
CA LYS A 22 6.51 -6.36 -5.36
C LYS A 22 5.45 -6.79 -6.37
N LEU A 23 4.92 -5.86 -7.16
CA LEU A 23 4.01 -6.22 -8.25
C LEU A 23 4.69 -7.13 -9.28
N LYS A 24 5.92 -6.81 -9.71
CA LYS A 24 6.69 -7.64 -10.63
C LYS A 24 6.97 -9.03 -10.06
N GLU A 25 7.29 -9.12 -8.77
CA GLU A 25 7.53 -10.40 -8.08
C GLU A 25 6.32 -11.34 -8.19
N ILE A 26 5.10 -10.80 -8.10
CA ILE A 26 3.86 -11.59 -8.08
C ILE A 26 3.12 -11.63 -9.43
N GLU A 27 3.65 -10.99 -10.49
CA GLU A 27 2.93 -10.74 -11.73
C GLU A 27 2.49 -12.00 -12.47
N SER A 28 3.24 -13.10 -12.32
CA SER A 28 2.91 -14.40 -12.91
C SER A 28 1.70 -15.04 -12.23
N GLU A 29 1.48 -14.76 -10.94
CA GLU A 29 0.46 -15.37 -10.08
C GLU A 29 -0.84 -14.57 -10.02
N VAL A 30 -0.81 -13.31 -10.47
CA VAL A 30 -1.96 -12.39 -10.37
C VAL A 30 -2.42 -11.87 -11.72
N GLU A 31 -3.66 -11.39 -11.76
CA GLU A 31 -4.21 -10.58 -12.84
C GLU A 31 -4.51 -9.17 -12.33
N VAL A 32 -4.19 -8.13 -13.12
CA VAL A 32 -4.54 -6.75 -12.76
C VAL A 32 -6.00 -6.50 -13.09
N ILE A 33 -6.79 -6.15 -12.07
CA ILE A 33 -8.22 -5.82 -12.20
C ILE A 33 -8.38 -4.34 -12.51
N GLU A 34 -7.68 -3.48 -11.77
CA GLU A 34 -7.78 -2.03 -11.89
C GLU A 34 -6.44 -1.40 -11.51
N THR A 35 -6.15 -0.25 -12.13
CA THR A 35 -5.04 0.62 -11.75
C THR A 35 -5.56 2.05 -11.59
N VAL A 36 -5.42 2.60 -10.39
CA VAL A 36 -5.79 3.98 -10.07
C VAL A 36 -4.54 4.85 -10.16
N ASN A 37 -4.70 6.09 -10.66
CA ASN A 37 -3.60 7.02 -10.94
C ASN A 37 -2.54 6.45 -11.89
N LYS A 38 -2.98 5.71 -12.91
CA LYS A 38 -2.10 5.06 -13.87
C LYS A 38 -1.10 6.06 -14.47
N GLY A 39 0.20 5.74 -14.36
CA GLY A 39 1.29 6.58 -14.85
C GLY A 39 1.87 7.58 -13.84
N ASP A 40 1.21 7.83 -12.70
CA ASP A 40 1.85 8.53 -11.58
C ASP A 40 2.48 7.52 -10.62
N TRP A 41 3.75 7.24 -10.87
CA TRP A 41 4.54 6.25 -10.14
C TRP A 41 4.52 6.43 -8.60
N ASN A 42 4.30 7.65 -8.10
CA ASN A 42 4.28 7.94 -6.66
C ASN A 42 2.91 7.74 -6.00
N THR A 43 1.84 7.67 -6.77
CA THR A 43 0.46 7.59 -6.25
C THR A 43 -0.35 6.46 -6.86
N GLU A 44 0.27 5.65 -7.71
CA GLU A 44 -0.36 4.52 -8.37
C GLU A 44 -0.79 3.46 -7.36
N ILE A 45 -2.00 2.94 -7.58
CA ILE A 45 -2.59 1.87 -6.79
C ILE A 45 -2.97 0.74 -7.74
N TYR A 46 -2.45 -0.44 -7.47
CA TYR A 46 -2.77 -1.66 -8.20
C TYR A 46 -3.76 -2.49 -7.40
N ILE A 47 -4.84 -2.90 -8.05
CA ILE A 47 -5.77 -3.89 -7.54
C ILE A 47 -5.60 -5.12 -8.40
N VAL A 48 -5.16 -6.21 -7.79
CA VAL A 48 -4.87 -7.46 -8.48
C VAL A 48 -5.64 -8.62 -7.84
N ARG A 49 -5.96 -9.63 -8.64
CA ARG A 49 -6.57 -10.88 -8.18
C ARG A 49 -5.56 -12.01 -8.30
N ASN A 50 -5.38 -12.79 -7.24
CA ASN A 50 -4.61 -14.02 -7.32
C ASN A 50 -5.35 -15.04 -8.20
N LYS A 51 -4.68 -15.60 -9.21
CA LYS A 51 -5.29 -16.52 -10.19
C LYS A 51 -5.74 -17.84 -9.58
N ASN A 52 -5.12 -18.27 -8.48
CA ASN A 52 -5.39 -19.56 -7.85
C ASN A 52 -6.45 -19.47 -6.76
N SER A 53 -6.37 -18.46 -5.89
CA SER A 53 -7.29 -18.31 -4.75
C SER A 53 -8.45 -17.34 -5.01
N ASN A 54 -8.41 -16.56 -6.10
CA ASN A 54 -9.28 -15.41 -6.35
C ASN A 54 -9.21 -14.29 -5.30
N ASP A 55 -8.22 -14.33 -4.40
CA ASP A 55 -8.04 -13.29 -3.39
C ASP A 55 -7.68 -11.95 -4.03
N ILE A 56 -8.21 -10.87 -3.47
CA ILE A 56 -7.87 -9.51 -3.86
C ILE A 56 -6.66 -9.04 -3.07
N ILE A 57 -5.69 -8.49 -3.79
CA ILE A 57 -4.49 -7.87 -3.25
C ILE A 57 -4.44 -6.42 -3.73
N ILE A 58 -4.16 -5.49 -2.82
CA ILE A 58 -4.01 -4.07 -3.15
C ILE A 58 -2.58 -3.62 -2.86
N LEU A 59 -1.97 -2.94 -3.83
CA LEU A 59 -0.64 -2.36 -3.69
C LEU A 59 -0.72 -0.84 -3.91
N ASN A 60 -0.44 -0.06 -2.86
CA ASN A 60 -0.52 1.41 -2.86
C ASN A 60 0.86 2.05 -2.67
N SER A 61 1.27 2.87 -3.64
CA SER A 61 2.54 3.63 -3.57
C SER A 61 2.40 4.97 -2.84
N GLY A 62 1.19 5.52 -2.75
CA GLY A 62 0.92 6.88 -2.30
C GLY A 62 0.74 7.03 -0.78
N SER A 63 1.52 7.93 -0.17
CA SER A 63 1.40 8.24 1.28
C SER A 63 1.76 9.67 1.67
N ASP A 64 1.96 10.56 0.69
CA ASP A 64 2.68 11.83 0.89
C ASP A 64 1.75 13.02 1.17
N MET A 65 0.46 12.89 0.93
CA MET A 65 -0.55 13.93 1.17
C MET A 65 -1.86 13.32 1.69
N LYS A 66 -2.63 14.11 2.44
CA LYS A 66 -3.95 13.66 2.95
C LYS A 66 -4.89 13.27 1.82
N CYS A 67 -4.97 14.04 0.74
CA CYS A 67 -5.84 13.71 -0.40
C CYS A 67 -5.46 12.39 -1.07
N ILE A 68 -4.17 12.08 -1.19
CA ILE A 68 -3.66 10.79 -1.69
C ILE A 68 -4.11 9.65 -0.76
N ILE A 69 -3.94 9.84 0.55
CA ILE A 69 -4.34 8.85 1.56
C ILE A 69 -5.86 8.63 1.54
N SER A 70 -6.67 9.68 1.46
CA SER A 70 -8.14 9.56 1.39
C SER A 70 -8.62 8.95 0.08
N ALA A 71 -7.93 9.21 -1.05
CA ALA A 71 -8.21 8.52 -2.32
C ALA A 71 -7.95 7.01 -2.20
N PHE A 72 -6.88 6.62 -1.50
CA PHE A 72 -6.63 5.22 -1.17
C PHE A 72 -7.72 4.62 -0.27
N GLY A 73 -8.19 5.36 0.75
CA GLY A 73 -9.35 4.95 1.56
C GLY A 73 -10.62 4.70 0.75
N ALA A 74 -10.88 5.53 -0.27
CA ALA A 74 -11.98 5.32 -1.21
C ALA A 74 -11.81 4.04 -2.04
N VAL A 75 -10.56 3.68 -2.41
CA VAL A 75 -10.26 2.39 -3.06
C VAL A 75 -10.56 1.24 -2.10
N LEU A 76 -10.06 1.29 -0.87
CA LEU A 76 -10.29 0.24 0.13
C LEU A 76 -11.79 -0.04 0.35
N SER A 77 -12.61 1.02 0.36
CA SER A 77 -14.06 0.91 0.53
C SER A 77 -14.75 0.14 -0.61
N LYS A 78 -14.17 0.11 -1.82
CA LYS A 78 -14.69 -0.68 -2.95
C LYS A 78 -14.36 -2.17 -2.84
N TYR A 79 -13.38 -2.54 -2.01
CA TYR A 79 -12.87 -3.90 -1.87
C TYR A 79 -12.89 -4.38 -0.41
N PRO A 80 -14.09 -4.55 0.19
CA PRO A 80 -14.23 -4.87 1.62
C PRO A 80 -13.64 -6.23 2.01
N THR A 81 -13.46 -7.15 1.06
CA THR A 81 -12.92 -8.50 1.28
C THR A 81 -11.48 -8.64 0.80
N VAL A 82 -10.69 -7.55 0.82
CA VAL A 82 -9.26 -7.59 0.46
C VAL A 82 -8.49 -8.52 1.40
N ALA A 83 -7.73 -9.45 0.84
CA ALA A 83 -6.97 -10.43 1.60
C ALA A 83 -5.62 -9.86 2.04
N SER A 84 -4.94 -9.12 1.16
CA SER A 84 -3.61 -8.56 1.42
C SER A 84 -3.48 -7.12 0.92
N ILE A 85 -2.87 -6.27 1.74
CA ILE A 85 -2.58 -4.88 1.41
C ILE A 85 -1.08 -4.64 1.57
N PHE A 86 -0.45 -4.07 0.55
CA PHE A 86 0.88 -3.47 0.61
C PHE A 86 0.71 -1.97 0.45
N THR A 87 1.08 -1.18 1.45
CA THR A 87 0.93 0.27 1.36
C THR A 87 2.14 1.02 1.89
N ALA A 88 2.53 2.05 1.15
CA ALA A 88 3.47 3.04 1.65
C ALA A 88 2.90 3.76 2.89
N ILE A 89 3.77 4.09 3.85
CA ILE A 89 3.42 4.92 5.01
C ILE A 89 4.62 5.78 5.42
N ARG A 90 4.35 6.94 6.04
CA ARG A 90 5.37 7.76 6.68
C ARG A 90 5.71 7.23 8.07
N PRO A 91 6.98 7.31 8.51
CA PRO A 91 7.33 7.05 9.89
C PRO A 91 6.59 8.01 10.82
N TYR A 92 6.06 7.49 11.93
CA TYR A 92 5.32 8.29 12.90
C TYR A 92 6.16 9.47 13.42
N ASN A 93 7.43 9.22 13.73
CA ASN A 93 8.35 10.24 14.27
C ASN A 93 8.63 11.39 13.29
N ASN A 94 8.51 11.14 11.97
CA ASN A 94 8.76 12.15 10.94
C ASN A 94 7.49 12.90 10.55
N ASN A 95 6.35 12.20 10.43
CA ASN A 95 5.08 12.83 10.12
C ASN A 95 3.91 12.08 10.78
N PRO A 96 3.59 12.42 12.04
CA PRO A 96 2.58 11.69 12.81
C PRO A 96 1.18 11.84 12.21
N LYS A 97 0.88 13.01 11.61
CA LYS A 97 -0.44 13.27 11.00
C LYS A 97 -0.72 12.33 9.82
N LEU A 98 0.21 12.25 8.85
CA LEU A 98 0.05 11.37 7.70
C LEU A 98 0.07 9.89 8.12
N HIS A 99 0.92 9.53 9.09
CA HIS A 99 0.95 8.17 9.64
C HIS A 99 -0.41 7.77 10.24
N THR A 100 -0.96 8.60 11.12
CA THR A 100 -2.25 8.34 11.77
C THR A 100 -3.39 8.29 10.75
N TRP A 101 -3.41 9.18 9.75
CA TRP A 101 -4.44 9.12 8.71
C TRP A 101 -4.35 7.83 7.89
N MET A 102 -3.17 7.40 7.47
CA MET A 102 -3.03 6.13 6.74
C MET A 102 -3.54 4.95 7.58
N LYS A 103 -3.16 4.89 8.87
CA LYS A 103 -3.66 3.88 9.80
C LYS A 103 -5.19 3.92 9.96
N SER A 104 -5.77 5.12 9.94
CA SER A 104 -7.22 5.32 10.02
C SER A 104 -7.94 4.79 8.77
N GLU A 105 -7.47 5.13 7.56
CA GLU A 105 -8.08 4.65 6.31
C GLU A 105 -7.97 3.13 6.15
N LEU A 106 -6.91 2.53 6.70
CA LEU A 106 -6.74 1.06 6.71
C LEU A 106 -7.76 0.35 7.61
N HIS A 107 -8.37 1.06 8.57
CA HIS A 107 -9.26 0.50 9.58
C HIS A 107 -8.70 -0.78 10.19
N ILE A 108 -7.45 -0.71 10.68
CA ILE A 108 -6.76 -1.87 11.24
C ILE A 108 -7.47 -2.32 12.52
N THR A 109 -7.73 -3.61 12.63
CA THR A 109 -8.34 -4.28 13.77
C THR A 109 -7.39 -5.31 14.39
N GLU A 110 -7.73 -5.85 15.55
CA GLU A 110 -6.96 -6.92 16.20
C GLU A 110 -6.93 -8.23 15.40
N GLN A 111 -7.86 -8.40 14.45
CA GLN A 111 -7.90 -9.56 13.55
C GLN A 111 -6.96 -9.43 12.35
N ASP A 112 -6.33 -8.27 12.15
CA ASP A 112 -5.40 -8.03 11.06
C ASP A 112 -3.99 -8.48 11.45
N LYS A 113 -3.30 -9.15 10.52
CA LYS A 113 -1.87 -9.41 10.66
C LYS A 113 -1.10 -8.25 10.03
N VAL A 114 -0.50 -7.42 10.87
CA VAL A 114 0.25 -6.23 10.43
C VAL A 114 1.75 -6.47 10.50
N THR A 115 2.44 -6.24 9.39
CA THR A 115 3.91 -6.27 9.28
C THR A 115 4.39 -4.89 8.84
N THR A 116 5.47 -4.39 9.42
CA THR A 116 6.13 -3.16 8.98
C THR A 116 7.49 -3.48 8.38
N ILE A 117 7.80 -2.90 7.22
CA ILE A 117 9.11 -2.94 6.58
C ILE A 117 9.65 -1.52 6.58
N ASP A 118 10.72 -1.29 7.34
CA ASP A 118 11.39 0.01 7.39
C ASP A 118 12.42 0.12 6.25
N LEU A 119 12.28 1.17 5.43
CA LEU A 119 13.20 1.50 4.36
C LEU A 119 14.05 2.70 4.79
N ASP A 120 15.36 2.47 4.87
CA ASP A 120 16.32 3.54 5.05
C ASP A 120 16.42 4.42 3.81
N LYS A 121 16.71 5.70 4.03
CA LYS A 121 17.06 6.60 2.93
C LYS A 121 18.44 6.17 2.40
N PRO A 122 18.61 5.91 1.09
CA PRO A 122 19.91 5.58 0.54
C PRO A 122 20.90 6.73 0.85
N LYS A 123 22.07 6.37 1.37
CA LYS A 123 23.18 7.32 1.55
C LYS A 123 23.74 7.66 0.18
N HIS A 124 23.78 8.94 -0.16
CA HIS A 124 24.40 9.46 -1.38
C HIS A 124 25.92 9.50 -1.23
#